data_AF-A0A0G1T8S5-F1
#
_entry.id   AF-A0A0G1T8S5-F1
#
_cell.length_a   1.000
_cell.length_b   1.000
_cell.length_c   1.000
_cell.angle_alpha   90.00
_cell.angle_beta   90.00
_cell.angle_gamma   90.00
#
_symmetry.space_group_name_H-M   'P 1'
#
loop_
_entity.id
_entity.type
_entity.pdbx_description
1 polymer ?
#
loop_
_entity_poly.entity_id
_entity_poly.type
_entity_poly.pdbx_seq_one_letter_code
_entity_poly.pdbx_strand_id
1 'polypeptide(L)'
;MTSKNKNGFTLIETLVAVLLLAITITGPLTIASKGLTATMVAKDQFIGFYLAQDAIEQVRFLRDSSCLASGGGPTGCPSASWLSGLGSCVSADGSASCYIDSVQGTVGAWASCPTSSCILNYDSGNKYFSYTSGSRSAQQFIRIVKIQNDPAGASPDEAVVTVEVNWSDRAGITRVPIKVRETR
;
A
#
# COMPACT_ATOMS: atom_id res chain seq x y z
N MET A 1 -34.65 64.49 32.28
CA MET A 1 -35.04 63.10 32.59
C MET A 1 -34.70 62.23 31.40
N THR A 2 -33.59 61.51 31.44
CA THR A 2 -33.15 60.61 30.36
C THR A 2 -33.88 59.27 30.49
N SER A 3 -34.84 59.02 29.60
CA SER A 3 -35.47 57.72 29.42
C SER A 3 -34.40 56.68 29.06
N LYS A 4 -34.15 55.72 29.96
CA LYS A 4 -33.38 54.51 29.65
C LYS A 4 -34.30 53.55 28.89
N ASN A 5 -34.05 53.36 27.59
CA ASN A 5 -34.68 52.29 26.83
C ASN A 5 -34.32 50.94 27.47
N LYS A 6 -35.31 50.29 28.08
CA LYS A 6 -35.20 48.92 28.58
C LYS A 6 -35.46 47.96 27.42
N ASN A 7 -34.43 47.65 26.64
CA ASN A 7 -34.50 46.60 25.64
C ASN A 7 -34.44 45.26 26.37
N GLY A 8 -35.59 44.61 26.56
CA GLY A 8 -35.66 43.25 27.10
C GLY A 8 -35.26 42.24 26.04
N PHE A 9 -34.36 41.32 26.37
CA PHE A 9 -34.11 40.12 25.57
C PHE A 9 -35.43 39.38 25.36
N THR A 10 -35.86 39.23 24.10
CA THR A 10 -37.05 38.41 23.82
C THR A 10 -36.63 36.95 23.74
N LEU A 11 -37.43 36.05 24.32
CA LEU A 11 -37.19 34.59 24.20
C LEU A 11 -37.19 34.11 22.74
N ILE A 12 -37.89 34.83 21.86
CA ILE A 12 -37.92 34.50 20.44
C ILE A 12 -36.59 34.85 19.74
N GLU A 13 -35.92 35.92 20.15
CA GLU A 13 -34.60 36.31 19.63
C GLU A 13 -33.52 35.29 20.03
N THR A 14 -33.54 34.78 21.26
CA THR A 14 -32.59 33.73 21.68
C THR A 14 -32.85 32.41 20.95
N LEU A 15 -34.12 32.07 20.70
CA LEU A 15 -34.49 30.88 19.92
C LEU A 15 -34.01 30.97 18.48
N VAL A 16 -34.21 32.13 17.82
CA VAL A 16 -33.71 32.38 16.46
C VAL A 16 -32.17 32.38 16.44
N ALA A 17 -31.52 32.99 17.44
CA ALA A 17 -30.06 33.02 17.53
C ALA A 17 -29.45 31.61 17.64
N VAL A 18 -30.03 30.73 18.48
CA VAL A 18 -29.58 29.34 18.62
C VAL A 18 -29.82 28.54 17.33
N LEU A 19 -30.93 28.77 16.64
CA LEU A 19 -31.21 28.13 15.34
C LEU A 19 -30.16 28.50 14.29
N LEU A 20 -29.86 29.79 14.14
CA LEU A 20 -28.84 30.27 13.21
C LEU A 20 -27.45 29.75 13.58
N LEU A 21 -27.12 29.70 14.88
CA LEU A 21 -25.87 29.15 15.36
C LEU A 21 -25.74 27.66 15.02
N ALA A 22 -26.79 26.87 15.23
CA ALA A 22 -26.80 25.44 14.92
C ALA A 22 -26.55 25.17 13.42
N ILE A 23 -27.21 25.92 12.53
CA ILE A 23 -27.00 25.82 11.07
C ILE A 23 -25.56 26.20 10.71
N THR A 24 -25.05 27.28 11.32
CA THR A 24 -23.71 27.81 11.04
C THR A 24 -22.61 26.83 11.45
N ILE A 25 -22.75 26.11 12.56
CA ILE A 25 -21.74 25.14 13.03
C ILE A 25 -21.77 23.84 12.21
N THR A 26 -22.94 23.47 11.67
CA THR A 26 -23.11 22.21 10.94
C THR A 26 -22.27 22.15 9.66
N GLY A 27 -22.14 23.27 8.94
CA GLY A 27 -21.34 23.34 7.71
C GLY A 27 -19.86 23.01 7.93
N PRO A 28 -19.14 23.78 8.77
CA PRO A 28 -17.74 23.51 9.13
C PRO A 28 -17.52 22.11 9.71
N LEU A 29 -18.42 21.64 10.58
CA LEU A 29 -18.32 20.31 11.18
C LEU A 29 -18.39 19.19 10.12
N THR A 30 -19.29 19.33 9.14
CA THR A 30 -19.41 18.37 8.03
C THR A 30 -18.14 18.34 7.18
N ILE A 31 -17.57 19.51 6.89
CA ILE A 31 -16.32 19.61 6.13
C ILE A 31 -15.16 18.95 6.90
N ALA A 32 -15.04 19.22 8.20
CA ALA A 32 -14.03 18.60 9.05
C ALA A 32 -14.16 17.07 9.08
N SER A 33 -15.38 16.55 9.21
CA SER A 33 -15.64 15.11 9.19
C SER A 33 -15.25 14.45 7.86
N LYS A 34 -15.58 15.09 6.74
CA LYS A 34 -15.15 14.63 5.41
C LYS A 34 -13.64 14.69 5.24
N GLY A 35 -12.99 15.74 5.73
CA GLY A 35 -11.54 15.89 5.73
C GLY A 35 -10.83 14.76 6.47
N LEU A 36 -11.29 14.42 7.68
CA LEU A 36 -10.75 13.29 8.46
C LEU A 36 -10.85 11.96 7.70
N THR A 37 -11.99 11.72 7.04
CA THR A 37 -12.19 10.49 6.25
C THR A 37 -11.24 10.46 5.05
N ALA A 38 -11.09 11.58 4.34
CA ALA A 38 -10.17 11.68 3.22
C ALA A 38 -8.71 11.47 3.66
N THR A 39 -8.30 12.00 4.82
CA THR A 39 -6.95 11.78 5.38
C THR A 39 -6.71 10.32 5.71
N MET A 40 -7.67 9.61 6.29
CA MET A 40 -7.53 8.16 6.56
C MET A 40 -7.36 7.36 5.28
N VAL A 41 -8.14 7.68 4.24
CA VAL A 41 -8.04 7.05 2.92
C VAL A 41 -6.66 7.31 2.29
N ALA A 42 -6.20 8.56 2.31
CA ALA A 42 -4.90 8.94 1.75
C ALA A 42 -3.76 8.23 2.49
N LYS A 43 -3.84 8.13 3.82
CA LYS A 43 -2.87 7.38 4.64
C LYS A 43 -2.77 5.93 4.19
N ASP A 44 -3.91 5.25 4.00
CA ASP A 44 -3.90 3.86 3.56
C ASP A 44 -3.34 3.69 2.13
N GLN A 45 -3.61 4.66 1.24
CA GLN A 45 -3.01 4.69 -0.09
C GLN A 45 -1.48 4.84 -0.05
N PHE A 46 -0.97 5.72 0.81
CA PHE A 46 0.48 5.85 0.99
C PHE A 46 1.11 4.57 1.54
N ILE A 47 0.47 3.93 2.53
CA ILE A 47 0.93 2.65 3.07
C ILE A 47 0.99 1.60 1.95
N GLY A 48 -0.09 1.46 1.17
CA GLY A 48 -0.13 0.50 0.05
C GLY A 48 0.95 0.77 -1.01
N PHE A 49 1.22 2.04 -1.30
CA PHE A 49 2.27 2.44 -2.24
C PHE A 49 3.69 2.11 -1.73
N TYR A 50 4.00 2.43 -0.48
CA TYR A 50 5.29 2.09 0.11
C TYR A 50 5.49 0.57 0.24
N LEU A 51 4.43 -0.18 0.54
CA LEU A 51 4.47 -1.64 0.52
C LEU A 51 4.75 -2.21 -0.88
N ALA A 52 4.24 -1.57 -1.93
CA ALA A 52 4.53 -1.97 -3.29
C ALA A 52 6.00 -1.67 -3.67
N GLN A 53 6.49 -0.47 -3.34
CA GLN A 53 7.87 -0.08 -3.58
C GLN A 53 8.87 -0.99 -2.86
N ASP A 54 8.62 -1.28 -1.58
CA ASP A 54 9.46 -2.18 -0.78
C ASP A 54 9.65 -3.56 -1.46
N ALA A 55 8.58 -4.14 -2.00
CA ALA A 55 8.67 -5.42 -2.71
C ALA A 55 9.50 -5.30 -4.01
N ILE A 56 9.34 -4.21 -4.76
CA ILE A 56 10.10 -3.98 -6.00
C ILE A 56 11.59 -3.81 -5.69
N GLU A 57 11.93 -2.98 -4.70
CA GLU A 57 13.31 -2.80 -4.26
C GLU A 57 13.91 -4.12 -3.78
N GLN A 58 13.11 -4.96 -3.12
CA GLN A 58 13.57 -6.28 -2.71
C GLN A 58 13.85 -7.21 -3.90
N VAL A 59 13.00 -7.19 -4.94
CA VAL A 59 13.25 -7.92 -6.19
C VAL A 59 14.53 -7.43 -6.88
N ARG A 60 14.73 -6.11 -6.97
CA ARG A 60 15.97 -5.50 -7.52
C ARG A 60 17.20 -5.91 -6.74
N PHE A 61 17.15 -5.80 -5.41
CA PHE A 61 18.25 -6.21 -4.54
C PHE A 61 18.63 -7.68 -4.76
N LEU A 62 17.65 -8.56 -4.88
CA LEU A 62 17.90 -9.99 -5.10
C LEU A 62 18.49 -10.25 -6.48
N ARG A 63 17.94 -9.62 -7.52
CA ARG A 63 18.49 -9.68 -8.87
C ARG A 63 19.96 -9.23 -8.88
N ASP A 64 20.24 -8.07 -8.32
CA ASP A 64 21.58 -7.47 -8.34
C ASP A 64 22.56 -8.29 -7.49
N SER A 65 22.12 -8.80 -6.34
CA SER A 65 22.93 -9.70 -5.50
C SER A 65 23.25 -11.01 -6.21
N SER A 66 22.25 -11.65 -6.83
CA SER A 66 22.42 -12.86 -7.64
C SER A 66 23.33 -12.60 -8.84
N CYS A 67 23.23 -11.41 -9.42
CA CYS A 67 24.06 -10.97 -10.52
C CYS A 67 25.53 -10.84 -10.15
N LEU A 68 25.82 -10.16 -9.04
CA LEU A 68 27.18 -9.99 -8.54
C LEU A 68 27.78 -11.34 -8.13
N ALA A 69 26.98 -12.20 -7.49
CA ALA A 69 27.41 -13.54 -7.05
C ALA A 69 27.75 -14.47 -8.22
N SER A 70 27.12 -14.31 -9.38
CA SER A 70 27.40 -15.11 -10.59
C SER A 70 28.52 -14.54 -11.46
N GLY A 71 29.27 -13.54 -10.97
CA GLY A 71 30.36 -12.90 -11.71
C GLY A 71 29.89 -11.85 -12.72
N GLY A 72 28.66 -11.33 -12.54
CA GLY A 72 28.17 -10.17 -13.27
C GLY A 72 29.08 -8.94 -13.09
N GLY A 73 29.19 -8.14 -14.13
CA GLY A 73 30.11 -7.02 -14.19
C GLY A 73 29.73 -6.02 -15.28
N PRO A 74 30.67 -5.26 -15.84
CA PRO A 74 30.40 -4.24 -16.87
C PRO A 74 29.72 -4.79 -18.13
N THR A 75 29.87 -6.10 -18.39
CA THR A 75 29.26 -6.83 -19.52
C THR A 75 27.83 -7.30 -19.24
N GLY A 76 27.28 -6.99 -18.07
CA GLY A 76 25.93 -7.31 -17.66
C GLY A 76 25.81 -8.60 -16.83
N CYS A 77 24.56 -8.98 -16.58
CA CYS A 77 24.20 -10.13 -15.76
C CYS A 77 24.14 -11.44 -16.55
N PRO A 78 24.65 -12.57 -16.03
CA PRO A 78 24.48 -13.86 -16.69
C PRO A 78 23.00 -14.31 -16.68
N SER A 79 22.46 -14.64 -17.85
CA SER A 79 21.05 -14.99 -18.07
C SER A 79 20.57 -16.22 -17.28
N ALA A 80 21.47 -17.15 -16.94
CA ALA A 80 21.14 -18.30 -16.11
C ALA A 80 20.87 -17.95 -14.63
N SER A 81 21.27 -16.75 -14.18
CA SER A 81 21.38 -16.43 -12.76
C SER A 81 20.64 -15.17 -12.32
N TRP A 82 20.21 -14.31 -13.25
CA TRP A 82 19.66 -12.99 -12.89
C TRP A 82 18.29 -13.05 -12.18
N LEU A 83 17.52 -14.13 -12.38
CA LEU A 83 16.30 -14.43 -11.60
C LEU A 83 16.51 -15.49 -10.51
N SER A 84 17.77 -15.83 -10.20
CA SER A 84 18.07 -16.77 -9.12
C SER A 84 17.53 -16.25 -7.79
N GLY A 85 16.83 -17.11 -7.05
CA GLY A 85 16.12 -16.76 -5.83
C GLY A 85 14.68 -16.26 -6.03
N LEU A 86 14.22 -15.96 -7.25
CA LEU A 86 12.86 -15.42 -7.46
C LEU A 86 11.83 -16.47 -7.93
N GLY A 87 12.23 -17.74 -8.03
CA GLY A 87 11.47 -18.79 -8.74
C GLY A 87 10.00 -18.96 -8.34
N SER A 88 9.64 -18.82 -7.06
CA SER A 88 8.24 -18.94 -6.61
C SER A 88 7.32 -17.83 -7.12
N CYS A 89 7.90 -16.71 -7.56
CA CYS A 89 7.21 -15.56 -8.11
C CYS A 89 7.23 -15.56 -9.63
N VAL A 90 8.02 -16.44 -10.27
CA VAL A 90 8.35 -16.39 -11.70
C VAL A 90 7.53 -17.40 -12.48
N SER A 91 6.85 -16.93 -13.54
CA SER A 91 6.33 -17.81 -14.59
C SER A 91 6.36 -17.12 -15.96
N ALA A 92 6.32 -17.91 -17.04
CA ALA A 92 6.32 -17.36 -18.40
C ALA A 92 5.01 -16.63 -18.75
N ASP A 93 3.90 -17.10 -18.18
CA ASP A 93 2.54 -16.56 -18.41
C ASP A 93 2.09 -15.52 -17.36
N GLY A 94 2.93 -15.23 -16.36
CA GLY A 94 2.59 -14.33 -15.24
C GLY A 94 1.56 -14.89 -14.26
N SER A 95 1.23 -16.19 -14.31
CA SER A 95 0.33 -16.86 -13.37
C SER A 95 0.94 -17.12 -11.99
N ALA A 96 2.27 -17.22 -11.88
CA ALA A 96 2.92 -17.42 -10.58
C ALA A 96 2.80 -16.17 -9.72
N SER A 97 2.37 -16.38 -8.48
CA SER A 97 2.25 -15.36 -7.46
C SER A 97 2.92 -15.80 -6.18
N CYS A 98 3.61 -14.87 -5.53
CA CYS A 98 4.29 -15.07 -4.28
C CYS A 98 4.11 -13.86 -3.36
N TYR A 99 4.62 -13.97 -2.14
CA TYR A 99 4.96 -12.80 -1.34
C TYR A 99 6.46 -12.75 -1.07
N ILE A 100 6.95 -11.56 -0.76
CA ILE A 100 8.34 -11.31 -0.40
C ILE A 100 8.33 -10.58 0.93
N ASP A 101 9.13 -11.00 1.91
CA ASP A 101 9.28 -10.32 3.21
C ASP A 101 10.68 -9.66 3.31
N SER A 102 10.72 -8.32 3.34
CA SER A 102 11.98 -7.56 3.42
C SER A 102 12.61 -7.56 4.81
N VAL A 103 11.87 -7.98 5.85
CA VAL A 103 12.34 -7.96 7.25
C VAL A 103 13.14 -9.20 7.59
N GLN A 104 12.91 -10.32 6.89
CA GLN A 104 13.56 -11.59 7.15
C GLN A 104 15.04 -11.63 6.75
N GLY A 105 15.56 -10.58 6.08
CA GLY A 105 16.99 -10.32 5.89
C GLY A 105 17.78 -11.40 5.14
N THR A 106 17.10 -12.42 4.60
CA THR A 106 17.71 -13.60 4.01
C THR A 106 17.10 -13.88 2.66
N VAL A 107 17.95 -14.16 1.68
CA VAL A 107 17.60 -14.67 0.35
C VAL A 107 16.90 -16.02 0.55
N GLY A 108 15.56 -16.04 0.68
CA GLY A 108 14.78 -17.27 0.89
C GLY A 108 13.41 -17.10 1.56
N ALA A 109 13.07 -15.91 2.08
CA ALA A 109 11.79 -15.67 2.76
C ALA A 109 10.65 -15.27 1.80
N TRP A 110 10.43 -16.10 0.78
CA TRP A 110 9.31 -15.97 -0.16
C TRP A 110 8.61 -17.32 -0.24
N ALA A 111 7.29 -17.30 -0.21
CA ALA A 111 6.49 -18.48 -0.44
C ALA A 111 5.45 -18.22 -1.51
N SER A 112 5.00 -19.30 -2.14
CA SER A 112 3.91 -19.25 -3.10
C SER A 112 2.69 -18.63 -2.43
N CYS A 113 2.04 -17.75 -3.18
CA CYS A 113 0.86 -17.02 -2.79
C CYS A 113 -0.26 -17.29 -3.81
N PRO A 114 -0.73 -18.55 -3.93
CA PRO A 114 -1.71 -18.91 -4.97
C PRO A 114 -3.11 -18.32 -4.71
N THR A 115 -3.37 -17.80 -3.51
CA THR A 115 -4.67 -17.21 -3.11
C THR A 115 -4.47 -15.87 -2.39
N SER A 116 -5.56 -15.13 -2.15
CA SER A 116 -5.61 -13.86 -1.38
C SER A 116 -5.22 -14.00 0.11
N SER A 117 -4.53 -15.07 0.50
CA SER A 117 -4.14 -15.39 1.88
C SER A 117 -2.84 -14.72 2.35
N CYS A 118 -2.15 -13.96 1.48
CA CYS A 118 -0.90 -13.26 1.77
C CYS A 118 -1.14 -11.91 2.44
N ILE A 119 -1.76 -11.98 3.62
CA ILE A 119 -2.08 -10.83 4.46
C ILE A 119 -0.80 -10.40 5.19
N LEU A 120 -0.47 -9.11 5.10
CA LEU A 120 0.57 -8.48 5.88
C LEU A 120 0.06 -8.20 7.31
N ASN A 121 0.86 -8.57 8.29
CA ASN A 121 0.64 -8.24 9.70
C ASN A 121 1.42 -6.98 10.04
N TYR A 122 0.84 -6.12 10.88
CA TYR A 122 1.55 -4.94 11.38
C TYR A 122 2.11 -5.24 12.76
N ASP A 123 3.44 -5.14 12.89
CA ASP A 123 4.12 -5.22 14.17
C ASP A 123 4.10 -3.83 14.82
N SER A 124 3.25 -3.67 15.85
CA SER A 124 3.13 -2.39 16.56
C SER A 124 4.31 -2.09 17.47
N GLY A 125 5.15 -3.08 17.80
CA GLY A 125 6.38 -2.88 18.57
C GLY A 125 7.48 -2.32 17.68
N ASN A 126 7.74 -2.98 16.57
CA ASN A 126 8.85 -2.64 15.66
C ASN A 126 8.47 -1.70 14.50
N LYS A 127 7.18 -1.38 14.35
CA LYS A 127 6.63 -0.42 13.38
C LYS A 127 6.80 -0.79 11.90
N TYR A 128 6.88 -2.07 11.57
CA TYR A 128 6.94 -2.56 10.19
C TYR A 128 5.81 -3.55 9.86
N PHE A 129 5.62 -3.82 8.57
CA PHE A 129 4.76 -4.90 8.10
C PHE A 129 5.59 -6.16 7.83
N SER A 130 5.08 -7.33 8.19
CA SER A 130 5.72 -8.62 7.91
C SER A 130 4.70 -9.74 7.73
N TYR A 131 5.14 -10.90 7.26
CA TYR A 131 4.30 -12.08 7.13
C TYR A 131 4.41 -13.03 8.34
N THR A 132 5.43 -12.85 9.19
CA THR A 132 5.77 -13.80 10.26
C THR A 132 5.48 -13.31 11.68
N SER A 133 5.38 -12.00 11.90
CA SER A 133 5.10 -11.43 13.22
C SER A 133 4.06 -10.31 13.18
N GLY A 134 3.46 -10.03 14.33
CA GLY A 134 2.54 -8.91 14.52
C GLY A 134 1.07 -9.32 14.62
N SER A 135 0.24 -8.32 14.88
CA SER A 135 -1.22 -8.48 14.87
C SER A 135 -1.75 -8.08 13.51
N ARG A 136 -2.80 -8.77 13.04
CA ARG A 136 -3.51 -8.34 11.84
C ARG A 136 -4.02 -6.91 12.06
N SER A 137 -3.58 -5.97 11.22
CA SER A 137 -4.11 -4.62 11.25
C SER A 137 -5.60 -4.65 10.91
N ALA A 138 -6.39 -3.73 11.49
CA ALA A 138 -7.81 -3.57 11.16
C ALA A 138 -8.04 -3.20 9.67
N GLN A 139 -6.97 -2.84 8.96
CA GLN A 139 -6.89 -2.63 7.51
C GLN A 139 -5.96 -3.72 6.97
N GLN A 140 -6.52 -4.83 6.49
CA GLN A 140 -5.73 -5.97 6.05
C GLN A 140 -5.16 -5.67 4.66
N PHE A 141 -3.86 -5.41 4.60
CA PHE A 141 -3.14 -5.27 3.33
C PHE A 141 -2.75 -6.65 2.83
N ILE A 142 -3.08 -6.96 1.59
CA ILE A 142 -2.65 -8.17 0.88
C ILE A 142 -1.71 -7.71 -0.21
N ARG A 143 -0.46 -8.18 -0.17
CA ARG A 143 0.55 -7.88 -1.19
C ARG A 143 0.94 -9.14 -1.93
N ILE A 144 0.86 -9.07 -3.25
CA ILE A 144 1.18 -10.17 -4.18
C ILE A 144 2.25 -9.67 -5.15
N VAL A 145 3.27 -10.47 -5.39
CA VAL A 145 4.31 -10.21 -6.38
C VAL A 145 4.23 -11.27 -7.47
N LYS A 146 4.28 -10.84 -8.73
CA LYS A 146 4.29 -11.69 -9.92
C LYS A 146 5.42 -11.24 -10.83
N ILE A 147 6.22 -12.18 -11.33
CA ILE A 147 7.34 -11.90 -12.21
C ILE A 147 7.10 -12.70 -13.49
N GLN A 148 6.80 -12.00 -14.57
CA GLN A 148 6.64 -12.62 -15.88
C GLN A 148 7.99 -12.61 -16.60
N ASN A 149 8.64 -13.76 -16.75
CA ASN A 149 9.89 -13.88 -17.49
C ASN A 149 9.63 -14.06 -18.99
N ASP A 150 10.37 -13.33 -19.83
CA ASP A 150 10.24 -13.32 -21.29
C ASP A 150 8.78 -13.17 -21.76
N PRO A 151 8.09 -12.07 -21.39
CA PRO A 151 6.67 -11.86 -21.68
C PRO A 151 6.31 -11.83 -23.17
N ALA A 152 7.31 -11.66 -24.05
CA ALA A 152 7.15 -11.58 -25.51
C ALA A 152 7.74 -12.80 -26.26
N GLY A 153 8.33 -13.78 -25.55
CA GLY A 153 8.96 -14.96 -26.16
C GLY A 153 10.15 -14.63 -27.09
N ALA A 154 10.73 -13.44 -26.93
CA ALA A 154 11.64 -12.81 -27.88
C ALA A 154 12.98 -12.41 -27.25
N SER A 155 13.10 -12.43 -25.92
CA SER A 155 14.36 -12.15 -25.21
C SER A 155 14.40 -12.84 -23.84
N PRO A 156 15.42 -13.68 -23.56
CA PRO A 156 15.61 -14.32 -22.25
C PRO A 156 16.04 -13.32 -21.14
N ASP A 157 16.10 -12.03 -21.47
CA ASP A 157 16.70 -10.97 -20.65
C ASP A 157 15.69 -9.91 -20.18
N GLU A 158 14.38 -10.11 -20.35
CA GLU A 158 13.34 -9.19 -19.86
C GLU A 158 12.39 -9.90 -18.89
N ALA A 159 12.04 -9.25 -17.77
CA ALA A 159 10.99 -9.73 -16.89
C ALA A 159 10.15 -8.60 -16.32
N VAL A 160 8.83 -8.77 -16.35
CA VAL A 160 7.87 -7.78 -15.86
C VAL A 160 7.50 -8.11 -14.42
N VAL A 161 7.84 -7.21 -13.49
CA VAL A 161 7.58 -7.36 -12.05
C VAL A 161 6.31 -6.62 -11.66
N THR A 162 5.19 -7.34 -11.53
CA THR A 162 3.92 -6.77 -11.09
C THR A 162 3.72 -6.94 -9.59
N VAL A 163 3.46 -5.85 -8.87
CA VAL A 163 3.14 -5.88 -7.43
C VAL A 163 1.72 -5.41 -7.17
N GLU A 164 0.88 -6.28 -6.63
CA GLU A 164 -0.53 -5.99 -6.39
C GLU A 164 -0.74 -5.85 -4.88
N VAL A 165 -1.08 -4.64 -4.42
CA VAL A 165 -1.44 -4.38 -3.03
C VAL A 165 -2.92 -4.06 -2.94
N ASN A 166 -3.65 -4.87 -2.20
CA ASN A 166 -5.09 -4.74 -2.00
C ASN A 166 -5.40 -4.53 -0.52
N TRP A 167 -6.35 -3.65 -0.23
CA TRP A 167 -6.88 -3.45 1.12
C TRP A 167 -8.35 -3.03 1.02
N SER A 168 -9.10 -3.29 2.08
CA SER A 168 -10.46 -2.77 2.26
C SER A 168 -10.42 -1.51 3.12
N ASP A 169 -11.00 -0.43 2.63
CA ASP A 169 -11.31 0.72 3.49
C ASP A 169 -12.57 0.45 4.33
N ARG A 170 -12.88 1.34 5.29
CA ARG A 170 -14.07 1.21 6.15
C ARG A 170 -15.40 1.26 5.39
N ALA A 171 -15.38 1.61 4.10
CA ALA A 171 -16.53 1.62 3.20
C ALA A 171 -16.59 0.37 2.30
N GLY A 172 -15.67 -0.59 2.44
CA GLY A 172 -15.63 -1.82 1.66
C GLY A 172 -15.10 -1.64 0.24
N ILE A 173 -14.43 -0.52 -0.06
CA ILE A 173 -13.89 -0.26 -1.39
C ILE A 173 -12.55 -0.97 -1.56
N THR A 174 -12.49 -1.92 -2.48
CA THR A 174 -11.24 -2.55 -2.95
C THR A 174 -10.53 -1.59 -3.91
N ARG A 175 -9.29 -1.18 -3.57
CA ARG A 175 -8.48 -0.28 -4.42
C ARG A 175 -7.46 -1.04 -5.26
N VAL A 176 -7.17 -0.47 -6.44
CA VAL A 176 -6.54 -1.11 -7.62
C VAL A 176 -5.02 -1.35 -7.43
N PRO A 177 -4.48 -2.45 -7.99
CA PRO A 177 -3.05 -2.81 -7.94
C PRO A 177 -2.10 -1.78 -8.56
N ILE A 178 -0.89 -1.67 -8.00
CA ILE A 178 0.21 -0.83 -8.50
C ILE A 178 1.13 -1.67 -9.38
N LYS A 179 0.86 -1.74 -10.68
CA LYS A 179 1.73 -2.48 -11.60
C LYS A 179 2.98 -1.67 -11.92
N VAL A 180 4.15 -2.25 -11.65
CA VAL A 180 5.44 -1.71 -12.12
C VAL A 180 5.94 -2.63 -13.24
N ARG A 181 6.69 -2.07 -14.19
CA ARG A 181 7.32 -2.84 -15.27
C ARG A 181 8.80 -2.51 -15.24
N GLU A 182 9.63 -3.54 -15.21
CA GLU A 182 11.08 -3.41 -15.26
C GLU A 182 11.62 -4.14 -16.48
N THR A 183 12.73 -3.64 -17.01
CA THR A 183 13.47 -4.23 -18.12
C THR A 183 14.95 -4.22 -17.72
N ARG A 184 15.73 -5.21 -18.17
CA ARG A 184 17.19 -5.22 -18.00
C ARG A 184 17.84 -4.06 -18.74
#